data_AF-A0A960BDD5-F1
#
_entry.id   AF-A0A960BDD5-F1
#
_cell.length_a   1.000
_cell.length_b   1.000
_cell.length_c   1.000
_cell.angle_alpha   90.00
_cell.angle_beta   90.00
_cell.angle_gamma   90.00
#
_symmetry.space_group_name_H-M   'P 1'
#
loop_
_entity.id
_entity.type
_entity.pdbx_description
1 polymer ?
#
loop_
_entity_poly.entity_id
_entity_poly.type
_entity_poly.pdbx_seq_one_letter_code
_entity_poly.pdbx_strand_id
1 'polypeptide(L)'
;MTTMRRRRLDHDDGIGMITVMGLASAVAIVVALSVTVAINSLSSARNHVEFEASLAAAETGVDQVLGEIQTAYDNGTAYAPDDPDCAASWTWATGSLPTPEQEMAWLESAVAAMPESCVQSAGAGEYVAFRAKASNGTAIPVVYSLGWTPSREAPQAAARAIRVEYLFSPYKPNQAILTEADLVFSGSVEVDLADNSGATSADVHSNSDLSAGNNSLKVNGSVTASGANDRSGTCPDGKITGTCEAGAPPQAIPRVNARSLYRALATEAAAGWFDLCPDGSVRAPDLSDPASPTPCTGEVLSPDGTYRGWVLEDANTTDATWVFTPVDGTDYPGAYYAYQTNVSLEKGKGNKNEVTMSVIVEAKPDGWPNHAESCDKSGGTLIWKHGYITNYLPGVLFVADTAVIGEANSDVGVGVIAAGDYIDWNTSSSTVRGSMVTSGNCPTSPTNVIQGVALSYDSSSEVPLSTLIRTTGWLEMVG
;
A
#
# COMPACT_ATOMS: atom_id res chain seq x y z
N MET A 1 -96.10 25.25 48.62
CA MET A 1 -94.84 25.62 47.93
C MET A 1 -93.74 25.08 48.81
N THR A 2 -93.00 24.01 48.49
CA THR A 2 -92.04 23.88 47.39
C THR A 2 -91.65 22.40 47.26
N THR A 3 -91.89 21.77 46.11
CA THR A 3 -91.29 20.48 45.72
C THR A 3 -91.16 20.41 44.20
N MET A 4 -90.14 21.06 43.65
CA MET A 4 -89.59 20.76 42.32
C MET A 4 -88.11 21.10 42.31
N ARG A 5 -87.26 20.17 42.78
CA ARG A 5 -85.82 20.19 42.48
C ARG A 5 -85.17 18.84 42.81
N ARG A 6 -85.46 17.78 42.03
CA ARG A 6 -84.68 16.53 42.10
C ARG A 6 -84.91 15.59 40.90
N ARG A 7 -84.81 16.10 39.66
CA ARG A 7 -84.88 15.26 38.46
C ARG A 7 -83.94 15.69 37.31
N ARG A 8 -82.91 16.50 37.60
CA ARG A 8 -81.94 16.97 36.60
C ARG A 8 -80.48 16.60 36.88
N LEU A 9 -80.18 15.82 37.92
CA LEU A 9 -78.80 15.45 38.27
C LEU A 9 -78.40 14.03 37.81
N ASP A 10 -79.36 13.10 37.59
CA ASP A 10 -79.04 11.71 37.23
C ASP A 10 -78.78 11.46 35.73
N HIS A 11 -78.89 12.47 34.86
CA HIS A 11 -78.66 12.31 33.41
C HIS A 11 -77.28 12.78 32.95
N ASP A 12 -76.62 13.67 33.70
CA ASP A 12 -75.29 14.19 33.36
C ASP A 12 -74.16 13.27 33.85
N ASP A 13 -74.36 12.50 34.93
CA ASP A 13 -73.38 11.52 35.44
C ASP A 13 -73.15 10.36 34.45
N GLY A 14 -74.18 9.95 33.70
CA GLY A 14 -74.06 8.90 32.67
C GLY A 14 -73.24 9.34 31.46
N ILE A 15 -73.36 10.61 31.04
CA ILE A 15 -72.58 11.19 29.94
C ILE A 15 -71.13 11.39 30.39
N GLY A 16 -70.90 11.84 31.64
CA GLY A 16 -69.56 11.95 32.23
C GLY A 16 -68.81 10.61 32.24
N MET A 17 -69.48 9.52 32.64
CA MET A 17 -68.88 8.18 32.69
C MET A 17 -68.55 7.63 31.29
N ILE A 18 -69.44 7.81 30.31
CA ILE A 18 -69.20 7.39 28.92
C ILE A 18 -68.04 8.18 28.30
N THR A 19 -67.95 9.48 28.59
CA THR A 19 -66.88 10.33 28.07
C THR A 19 -65.53 9.93 28.66
N VAL A 20 -65.44 9.68 29.98
CA VAL A 20 -64.21 9.25 30.64
C VAL A 20 -63.79 7.84 30.17
N MET A 21 -64.73 6.90 30.06
CA MET A 21 -64.43 5.56 29.54
C MET A 21 -64.00 5.60 28.07
N GLY A 22 -64.68 6.39 27.23
CA GLY A 22 -64.33 6.57 25.83
C GLY A 22 -62.93 7.20 25.65
N LEU A 23 -62.64 8.24 26.43
CA LEU A 23 -61.34 8.92 26.38
C LEU A 23 -60.22 8.02 26.93
N ALA A 24 -60.47 7.29 28.02
CA ALA A 24 -59.52 6.32 28.58
C ALA A 24 -59.23 5.18 27.59
N SER A 25 -60.25 4.70 26.88
CA SER A 25 -60.10 3.67 25.83
C SER A 25 -59.27 4.19 24.65
N ALA A 26 -59.57 5.40 24.18
CA ALA A 26 -58.83 6.02 23.09
C ALA A 26 -57.35 6.26 23.48
N VAL A 27 -57.09 6.75 24.69
CA VAL A 27 -55.72 6.92 25.21
C VAL A 27 -55.00 5.58 25.33
N ALA A 28 -55.65 4.54 25.84
CA ALA A 28 -55.05 3.20 25.94
C ALA A 28 -54.69 2.62 24.56
N ILE A 29 -55.54 2.80 23.54
CA ILE A 29 -55.25 2.37 22.17
C ILE A 29 -54.04 3.13 21.61
N VAL A 30 -53.98 4.46 21.79
CA VAL A 30 -52.86 5.29 21.33
C VAL A 30 -51.56 4.90 22.03
N VAL A 31 -51.58 4.66 23.35
CA VAL A 31 -50.41 4.21 24.10
C VAL A 31 -49.95 2.83 23.62
N ALA A 32 -50.87 1.88 23.43
CA ALA A 32 -50.54 0.54 22.95
C ALA A 32 -49.89 0.55 21.55
N LEU A 33 -50.44 1.36 20.64
CA LEU A 33 -49.86 1.56 19.31
C LEU A 33 -48.47 2.22 19.38
N SER A 34 -48.31 3.23 20.24
CA SER A 34 -47.02 3.93 20.41
C SER A 34 -45.93 3.01 20.95
N VAL A 35 -46.26 2.17 21.93
CA VAL A 35 -45.34 1.15 22.48
C VAL A 35 -44.99 0.11 21.40
N THR A 36 -45.95 -0.33 20.61
CA THR A 36 -45.71 -1.31 19.53
C THR A 36 -44.76 -0.74 18.46
N VAL A 37 -44.98 0.51 18.03
CA VAL A 37 -44.10 1.19 17.07
C VAL A 37 -42.70 1.40 17.66
N ALA A 38 -42.60 1.78 18.95
CA ALA A 38 -41.31 1.94 19.62
C ALA A 38 -40.54 0.63 19.75
N ILE A 39 -41.21 -0.48 20.05
CA ILE A 39 -40.60 -1.83 20.10
C ILE A 39 -40.10 -2.24 18.71
N ASN A 40 -40.91 -2.04 17.66
CA ASN A 40 -40.52 -2.35 16.30
C ASN A 40 -39.34 -1.49 15.83
N SER A 41 -39.33 -0.19 16.18
CA SER A 41 -38.22 0.71 15.89
C SER A 41 -36.94 0.31 16.62
N LEU A 42 -37.04 -0.11 17.89
CA LEU A 42 -35.89 -0.56 18.67
C LEU A 42 -35.34 -1.90 18.14
N SER A 43 -36.21 -2.82 17.74
CA SER A 43 -35.83 -4.08 17.08
C SER A 43 -35.13 -3.80 15.75
N SER A 44 -35.68 -2.89 14.93
CA SER A 44 -35.07 -2.51 13.66
C SER A 44 -33.69 -1.85 13.85
N ALA A 45 -33.55 -0.98 14.86
CA ALA A 45 -32.28 -0.33 15.17
C ALA A 45 -31.23 -1.33 15.68
N ARG A 46 -31.62 -2.28 16.54
CA ARG A 46 -30.72 -3.35 17.02
C ARG A 46 -30.26 -4.24 15.88
N ASN A 47 -31.18 -4.70 15.04
CA ASN A 47 -30.84 -5.53 13.89
C ASN A 47 -29.90 -4.81 12.92
N HIS A 48 -30.06 -3.48 12.74
CA HIS A 48 -29.15 -2.69 11.90
C HIS A 48 -27.76 -2.56 12.54
N VAL A 49 -27.66 -2.29 13.85
CA VAL A 49 -26.37 -2.21 14.54
C VAL A 49 -25.65 -3.56 14.54
N GLU A 50 -26.36 -4.66 14.77
CA GLU A 50 -25.80 -6.01 14.74
C GLU A 50 -25.36 -6.41 13.32
N PHE A 51 -26.11 -5.97 12.29
CA PHE A 51 -25.73 -6.13 10.90
C PHE A 51 -24.39 -5.45 10.61
N GLU A 52 -24.29 -4.14 10.86
CA GLU A 52 -23.08 -3.35 10.59
C GLU A 52 -21.87 -3.88 11.39
N ALA A 53 -22.09 -4.31 12.64
CA ALA A 53 -21.04 -4.87 13.48
C ALA A 53 -20.51 -6.22 12.96
N SER A 54 -21.41 -7.11 12.51
CA SER A 54 -20.99 -8.42 11.95
C SER A 54 -20.25 -8.28 10.63
N LEU A 55 -20.63 -7.30 9.80
CA LEU A 55 -19.93 -6.98 8.56
C LEU A 55 -18.55 -6.38 8.86
N ALA A 56 -18.46 -5.40 9.78
CA ALA A 56 -17.19 -4.80 10.17
C ALA A 56 -16.21 -5.82 10.76
N ALA A 57 -16.70 -6.79 11.54
CA ALA A 57 -15.88 -7.90 12.03
C ALA A 57 -15.34 -8.76 10.88
N ALA A 58 -16.19 -9.07 9.88
CA ALA A 58 -15.75 -9.80 8.69
C ALA A 58 -14.72 -9.01 7.85
N GLU A 59 -14.92 -7.71 7.65
CA GLU A 59 -13.98 -6.83 6.93
C GLU A 59 -12.62 -6.78 7.63
N THR A 60 -12.62 -6.64 8.96
CA THR A 60 -11.39 -6.67 9.77
C THR A 60 -10.59 -7.96 9.52
N GLY A 61 -11.27 -9.10 9.42
CA GLY A 61 -10.62 -10.38 9.13
C GLY A 61 -10.02 -10.46 7.72
N VAL A 62 -10.70 -9.89 6.72
CA VAL A 62 -10.14 -9.78 5.36
C VAL A 62 -8.88 -8.91 5.39
N ASP A 63 -8.95 -7.73 6.00
CA ASP A 63 -7.83 -6.79 6.04
C ASP A 63 -6.61 -7.39 6.74
N GLN A 64 -6.82 -8.11 7.85
CA GLN A 64 -5.75 -8.82 8.54
C GLN A 64 -5.08 -9.86 7.62
N VAL A 65 -5.87 -10.77 7.03
CA VAL A 65 -5.32 -11.85 6.19
C VAL A 65 -4.64 -11.28 4.93
N LEU A 66 -5.21 -10.25 4.29
CA LEU A 66 -4.56 -9.59 3.17
C LEU A 66 -3.25 -8.90 3.59
N GLY A 67 -3.22 -8.24 4.75
CA GLY A 67 -2.01 -7.66 5.31
C GLY A 67 -0.91 -8.71 5.56
N GLU A 68 -1.26 -9.87 6.09
CA GLU A 68 -0.33 -10.99 6.30
C GLU A 68 0.14 -11.60 4.97
N ILE A 69 -0.75 -11.75 3.98
CA ILE A 69 -0.40 -12.23 2.63
C ILE A 69 0.58 -11.26 1.97
N GLN A 70 0.32 -9.96 2.06
CA GLN A 70 1.20 -8.92 1.54
C GLN A 70 2.57 -9.01 2.23
N THR A 71 2.58 -9.12 3.56
CA THR A 71 3.82 -9.26 4.35
C THR A 71 4.61 -10.51 3.97
N ALA A 72 3.95 -11.66 3.78
CA ALA A 72 4.61 -12.88 3.35
C ALA A 72 5.18 -12.75 1.94
N TYR A 73 4.40 -12.18 1.01
CA TYR A 73 4.85 -11.92 -0.36
C TYR A 73 6.08 -10.99 -0.39
N ASP A 74 6.02 -9.87 0.35
CA ASP A 74 7.11 -8.90 0.44
C ASP A 74 8.37 -9.55 1.01
N ASN A 75 8.22 -10.42 2.02
CA ASN A 75 9.29 -11.23 2.58
C ASN A 75 9.72 -12.42 1.70
N GLY A 76 9.12 -12.60 0.52
CA GLY A 76 9.37 -13.70 -0.42
C GLY A 76 9.12 -15.07 0.18
N THR A 77 8.22 -15.16 1.15
CA THR A 77 7.76 -16.39 1.75
C THR A 77 6.36 -16.73 1.24
N ALA A 78 6.03 -18.02 1.23
CA ALA A 78 4.64 -18.40 0.99
C ALA A 78 3.82 -18.03 2.22
N TYR A 79 2.71 -17.28 2.04
CA TYR A 79 1.75 -17.09 3.11
C TYR A 79 1.27 -18.45 3.62
N ALA A 80 1.47 -18.69 4.92
CA ALA A 80 0.89 -19.78 5.66
C ALA A 80 0.29 -19.20 6.94
N PRO A 81 -0.95 -19.55 7.29
CA PRO A 81 -1.50 -19.15 8.58
C PRO A 81 -0.64 -19.75 9.69
N ASP A 82 -0.52 -19.03 10.81
CA ASP A 82 0.26 -19.45 11.98
C ASP A 82 -0.20 -20.82 12.51
N ASP A 83 -1.51 -21.09 12.41
CA ASP A 83 -2.11 -22.39 12.67
C ASP A 83 -2.58 -23.02 11.34
N PRO A 84 -1.98 -24.13 10.90
CA PRO A 84 -2.39 -24.81 9.66
C PRO A 84 -3.83 -25.33 9.71
N ASP A 85 -4.40 -25.52 10.90
CA ASP A 85 -5.80 -25.93 11.09
C ASP A 85 -6.79 -24.77 10.83
N CYS A 86 -6.31 -23.53 10.71
CA CYS A 86 -7.08 -22.35 10.31
C CYS A 86 -7.10 -22.10 8.79
N ALA A 87 -6.85 -23.13 7.98
CA ALA A 87 -6.95 -23.07 6.53
C ALA A 87 -8.01 -24.04 5.99
N ALA A 88 -8.71 -23.65 4.92
CA ALA A 88 -9.60 -24.57 4.20
C ALA A 88 -9.16 -24.80 2.76
N SER A 89 -9.38 -26.03 2.30
CA SER A 89 -9.14 -26.41 0.90
C SER A 89 -10.43 -26.27 0.09
N TRP A 90 -10.34 -25.50 -0.97
CA TRP A 90 -11.28 -25.39 -2.07
C TRP A 90 -11.45 -26.75 -2.75
N THR A 91 -12.66 -27.27 -2.70
CA THR A 91 -12.99 -28.64 -3.16
C THR A 91 -13.53 -28.69 -4.59
N TRP A 92 -13.82 -27.55 -5.22
CA TRP A 92 -14.39 -27.50 -6.56
C TRP A 92 -13.36 -27.81 -7.66
N ALA A 93 -13.80 -28.56 -8.66
CA ALA A 93 -12.98 -28.92 -9.81
C ALA A 93 -12.72 -27.71 -10.71
N THR A 94 -11.57 -27.71 -11.39
CA THR A 94 -11.18 -26.68 -12.35
C THR A 94 -12.24 -26.59 -13.47
N GLY A 95 -12.92 -25.44 -13.61
CA GLY A 95 -13.91 -25.19 -14.66
C GLY A 95 -15.39 -25.29 -14.24
N SER A 96 -15.68 -25.63 -12.97
CA SER A 96 -17.02 -25.53 -12.38
C SER A 96 -17.02 -24.51 -11.25
N LEU A 97 -17.56 -23.32 -11.51
CA LEU A 97 -17.78 -22.32 -10.47
C LEU A 97 -18.98 -22.75 -9.61
N PRO A 98 -18.86 -22.76 -8.27
CA PRO A 98 -20.00 -23.04 -7.40
C PRO A 98 -21.07 -21.95 -7.57
N THR A 99 -22.34 -22.30 -7.31
CA THR A 99 -23.34 -21.25 -7.09
C THR A 99 -23.06 -20.53 -5.77
N PRO A 100 -23.52 -19.28 -5.59
CA PRO A 100 -23.34 -18.54 -4.33
C PRO A 100 -23.81 -19.33 -3.10
N GLU A 101 -24.91 -20.08 -3.21
CA GLU A 101 -25.43 -20.90 -2.10
C GLU A 101 -24.53 -22.09 -1.78
N GLN A 102 -23.95 -22.73 -2.81
CA GLN A 102 -23.02 -23.84 -2.62
C GLN A 102 -21.70 -23.37 -1.99
N GLU A 103 -21.24 -22.19 -2.39
CA GLU A 103 -20.04 -21.58 -1.84
C GLU A 103 -20.25 -21.14 -0.39
N MET A 104 -21.41 -20.55 -0.07
CA MET A 104 -21.76 -20.16 1.30
C MET A 104 -21.86 -21.38 2.22
N ALA A 105 -22.55 -22.44 1.78
CA ALA A 105 -22.65 -23.69 2.55
C ALA A 105 -21.29 -24.35 2.78
N TRP A 106 -20.38 -24.28 1.79
CA TRP A 106 -19.01 -24.75 1.96
C TRP A 106 -18.24 -23.91 2.97
N LEU A 107 -18.34 -22.58 2.90
CA LEU A 107 -17.67 -21.67 3.84
C LEU A 107 -18.14 -21.92 5.28
N GLU A 108 -19.45 -22.00 5.51
CA GLU A 108 -20.00 -22.32 6.83
C GLU A 108 -19.51 -23.67 7.33
N SER A 109 -19.47 -24.69 6.48
CA SER A 109 -18.95 -26.02 6.84
C SER A 109 -17.44 -26.00 7.13
N ALA A 110 -16.65 -25.23 6.38
CA ALA A 110 -15.22 -25.11 6.58
C ALA A 110 -14.92 -24.44 7.93
N VAL A 111 -15.59 -23.33 8.21
CA VAL A 111 -15.47 -22.58 9.46
C VAL A 111 -15.99 -23.38 10.65
N ALA A 112 -17.06 -24.18 10.48
CA ALA A 112 -17.55 -25.09 11.49
C ALA A 112 -16.53 -26.18 11.87
N ALA A 113 -15.67 -26.59 10.93
CA ALA A 113 -14.62 -27.57 11.16
C ALA A 113 -13.34 -26.97 11.78
N MET A 114 -13.18 -25.65 11.78
CA MET A 114 -12.01 -24.98 12.34
C MET A 114 -12.05 -24.94 13.87
N PRO A 115 -10.89 -25.11 14.54
CA PRO A 115 -10.80 -25.00 15.99
C PRO A 115 -11.12 -23.59 16.50
N GLU A 116 -11.44 -23.48 17.79
CA GLU A 116 -11.68 -22.18 18.44
C GLU A 116 -10.47 -21.25 18.37
N SER A 117 -9.24 -21.78 18.27
CA SER A 117 -8.02 -20.98 18.08
C SER A 117 -8.05 -20.09 16.82
N CYS A 118 -8.87 -20.44 15.83
CA CYS A 118 -9.03 -19.66 14.60
C CYS A 118 -10.00 -18.48 14.77
N VAL A 119 -10.78 -18.44 15.85
CA VAL A 119 -11.74 -17.37 16.11
C VAL A 119 -11.00 -16.18 16.71
N GLN A 120 -11.07 -15.04 16.02
CA GLN A 120 -10.47 -13.79 16.44
C GLN A 120 -11.56 -12.80 16.86
N SER A 121 -11.25 -11.89 17.78
CA SER A 121 -12.19 -10.85 18.22
C SER A 121 -11.89 -9.52 17.52
N ALA A 122 -12.92 -8.82 17.04
CA ALA A 122 -12.81 -7.47 16.46
C ALA A 122 -13.94 -6.58 16.97
N GLY A 123 -13.60 -5.56 17.75
CA GLY A 123 -14.57 -4.58 18.26
C GLY A 123 -15.70 -5.23 19.07
N ALA A 124 -16.91 -5.23 18.50
CA ALA A 124 -18.13 -5.77 19.11
C ALA A 124 -18.50 -7.19 18.65
N GLY A 125 -17.65 -7.83 17.82
CA GLY A 125 -17.90 -9.13 17.23
C GLY A 125 -16.68 -10.05 17.21
N GLU A 126 -16.86 -11.19 16.56
CA GLU A 126 -15.84 -12.21 16.32
C GLU A 126 -15.80 -12.55 14.84
N TYR A 127 -14.68 -13.06 14.35
CA TYR A 127 -14.56 -13.51 12.98
C TYR A 127 -13.61 -14.68 12.84
N VAL A 128 -13.74 -15.38 11.71
CA VAL A 128 -12.76 -16.35 11.21
C VAL A 128 -12.46 -15.96 9.77
N ALA A 129 -11.19 -15.70 9.47
CA ALA A 129 -10.74 -15.37 8.13
C ALA A 129 -9.58 -16.26 7.71
N PHE A 130 -9.55 -16.64 6.44
CA PHE A 130 -8.50 -17.51 5.90
C PHE A 130 -8.36 -17.37 4.39
N ARG A 131 -7.15 -17.66 3.90
CA ARG A 131 -6.87 -17.82 2.47
C ARG A 131 -7.22 -19.23 2.01
N ALA A 132 -8.03 -19.36 0.96
CA ALA A 132 -8.37 -20.67 0.41
C ALA A 132 -7.19 -21.31 -0.33
N LYS A 133 -7.09 -22.64 -0.27
CA LYS A 133 -6.11 -23.45 -1.00
C LYS A 133 -6.82 -24.35 -2.02
N ALA A 134 -6.27 -24.57 -3.19
CA ALA A 134 -6.76 -25.60 -4.11
C ALA A 134 -6.58 -27.00 -3.49
N SER A 135 -7.27 -27.99 -4.05
CA SER A 135 -7.23 -29.39 -3.58
C SER A 135 -5.83 -30.02 -3.59
N ASN A 136 -4.90 -29.48 -4.38
CA ASN A 136 -3.49 -29.85 -4.41
C ASN A 136 -2.61 -29.08 -3.39
N GLY A 137 -3.23 -28.27 -2.52
CA GLY A 137 -2.56 -27.44 -1.52
C GLY A 137 -2.03 -26.10 -2.04
N THR A 138 -2.16 -25.80 -3.35
CA THR A 138 -1.70 -24.52 -3.92
C THR A 138 -2.61 -23.38 -3.47
N ALA A 139 -2.04 -22.29 -2.95
CA ALA A 139 -2.83 -21.18 -2.46
C ALA A 139 -3.57 -20.46 -3.61
N ILE A 140 -4.87 -20.22 -3.43
CA ILE A 140 -5.72 -19.49 -4.40
C ILE A 140 -5.74 -18.02 -3.98
N PRO A 141 -5.82 -17.05 -4.91
CA PRO A 141 -5.87 -15.63 -4.55
C PRO A 141 -7.29 -15.21 -4.14
N VAL A 142 -7.86 -15.91 -3.15
CA VAL A 142 -9.17 -15.62 -2.55
C VAL A 142 -9.06 -15.74 -1.03
N VAL A 143 -9.54 -14.72 -0.34
CA VAL A 143 -9.72 -14.68 1.12
C VAL A 143 -11.21 -14.75 1.43
N TYR A 144 -11.56 -15.59 2.38
CA TYR A 144 -12.89 -15.64 2.97
C TYR A 144 -12.83 -15.14 4.40
N SER A 145 -13.89 -14.45 4.82
CA SER A 145 -14.07 -14.05 6.20
C SER A 145 -15.54 -14.24 6.59
N LEU A 146 -15.79 -14.88 7.72
CA LEU A 146 -17.11 -14.99 8.32
C LEU A 146 -17.09 -14.30 9.69
N GLY A 147 -17.89 -13.25 9.83
CA GLY A 147 -18.02 -12.44 11.04
C GLY A 147 -19.35 -12.69 11.74
N TRP A 148 -19.33 -12.66 13.07
CA TRP A 148 -20.49 -12.76 13.95
C TRP A 148 -20.57 -11.58 14.91
N THR A 149 -21.78 -11.20 15.29
CA THR A 149 -22.03 -10.31 16.42
C THR A 149 -23.13 -10.87 17.31
N PRO A 150 -22.97 -10.88 18.65
CA PRO A 150 -21.81 -10.44 19.41
C PRO A 150 -20.66 -11.45 19.46
N SER A 151 -20.95 -12.74 19.26
CA SER A 151 -19.96 -13.82 19.22
C SER A 151 -20.50 -15.00 18.42
N ARG A 152 -19.63 -15.90 17.98
CA ARG A 152 -19.98 -17.10 17.20
C ARG A 152 -20.96 -18.03 17.94
N GLU A 153 -20.83 -18.13 19.26
CA GLU A 153 -21.66 -19.02 20.08
C GLU A 153 -22.98 -18.40 20.54
N ALA A 154 -23.19 -17.11 20.27
CA ALA A 154 -24.38 -16.42 20.75
C ALA A 154 -25.64 -16.99 20.08
N PRO A 155 -26.73 -17.29 20.83
CA PRO A 155 -27.97 -17.85 20.27
C PRO A 155 -28.69 -16.95 19.24
N GLN A 156 -28.31 -15.67 19.18
CA GLN A 156 -28.84 -14.67 18.25
C GLN A 156 -27.74 -14.07 17.39
N ALA A 157 -26.62 -14.81 17.19
CA ALA A 157 -25.50 -14.32 16.41
C ALA A 157 -25.95 -13.95 14.99
N ALA A 158 -25.80 -12.68 14.62
CA ALA A 158 -25.90 -12.24 13.24
C ALA A 158 -24.59 -12.60 12.54
N ALA A 159 -24.65 -13.41 11.48
CA ALA A 159 -23.49 -13.87 10.72
C ALA A 159 -23.43 -13.23 9.32
N ARG A 160 -22.23 -12.84 8.89
CA ARG A 160 -21.97 -12.27 7.56
C ARG A 160 -20.68 -12.82 6.97
N ALA A 161 -20.75 -13.20 5.70
CA ALA A 161 -19.62 -13.76 4.96
C ALA A 161 -19.18 -12.78 3.87
N ILE A 162 -17.87 -12.57 3.80
CA ILE A 162 -17.23 -11.78 2.76
C ILE A 162 -16.26 -12.70 2.00
N ARG A 163 -16.31 -12.57 0.68
CA ARG A 163 -15.35 -13.16 -0.25
C ARG A 163 -14.57 -12.03 -0.93
N VAL A 164 -13.25 -12.13 -0.87
CA VAL A 164 -12.35 -11.18 -1.50
C VAL A 164 -11.39 -11.89 -2.44
N GLU A 165 -11.54 -11.62 -3.74
CA GLU A 165 -10.53 -11.98 -4.73
C GLU A 165 -9.48 -10.89 -4.78
N TYR A 166 -8.22 -11.30 -4.88
CA TYR A 166 -7.15 -10.35 -5.07
C TYR A 166 -6.22 -10.75 -6.20
N LEU A 167 -5.43 -9.80 -6.67
CA LEU A 167 -4.29 -10.09 -7.52
C LEU A 167 -3.12 -9.22 -7.16
N PHE A 168 -1.94 -9.76 -7.45
CA PHE A 168 -0.69 -9.05 -7.37
C PHE A 168 -0.50 -8.28 -8.68
N SER A 169 -0.64 -6.95 -8.64
CA SER A 169 -0.41 -6.07 -9.79
C SER A 169 0.93 -5.36 -9.62
N PRO A 170 1.73 -5.18 -10.69
CA PRO A 170 2.83 -4.23 -10.67
C PRO A 170 2.31 -2.88 -10.17
N TYR A 171 3.08 -2.22 -9.32
CA TYR A 171 2.74 -0.89 -8.86
C TYR A 171 2.91 0.10 -10.01
N LYS A 172 1.93 0.99 -10.11
CA LYS A 172 1.91 2.06 -11.09
C LYS A 172 1.71 3.36 -10.33
N PRO A 173 2.72 4.23 -10.24
CA PRO A 173 2.60 5.53 -9.60
C PRO A 173 1.43 6.30 -10.19
N ASN A 174 0.46 6.66 -9.35
CA ASN A 174 -0.69 7.49 -9.72
C ASN A 174 -0.41 8.98 -9.52
N GLN A 175 0.77 9.32 -9.00
CA GLN A 175 1.26 10.67 -8.76
C GLN A 175 2.67 10.78 -9.33
N ALA A 176 3.07 11.99 -9.71
CA ALA A 176 4.41 12.29 -10.18
C ALA A 176 5.43 12.25 -9.03
N ILE A 177 5.03 12.75 -7.86
CA ILE A 177 5.78 12.65 -6.60
C ILE A 177 4.80 12.17 -5.53
N LEU A 178 5.13 11.05 -4.89
CA LEU A 178 4.35 10.46 -3.80
C LEU A 178 5.27 10.10 -2.64
N THR A 179 5.07 10.71 -1.48
CA THR A 179 5.92 10.47 -0.30
C THR A 179 5.09 10.05 0.91
N GLU A 180 5.60 9.09 1.69
CA GLU A 180 4.99 8.73 2.97
C GLU A 180 5.23 9.83 4.02
N ALA A 181 6.48 10.29 4.12
CA ALA A 181 6.91 11.31 5.07
C ALA A 181 6.81 12.72 4.49
N ASP A 182 7.15 13.72 5.32
CA ASP A 182 7.10 15.14 4.96
C ASP A 182 7.79 15.43 3.62
N LEU A 183 7.21 16.34 2.85
CA LEU A 183 7.74 16.79 1.56
C LEU A 183 8.01 18.29 1.57
N VAL A 184 9.25 18.67 1.29
CA VAL A 184 9.67 20.05 1.18
C VAL A 184 10.17 20.33 -0.23
N PHE A 185 9.52 21.30 -0.88
CA PHE A 185 10.03 21.91 -2.10
C PHE A 185 10.90 23.12 -1.74
N SER A 186 12.22 22.98 -1.92
CA SER A 186 13.15 24.11 -1.84
C SER A 186 13.57 24.54 -3.25
N GLY A 187 13.70 25.84 -3.51
CA GLY A 187 14.11 26.34 -4.84
C GLY A 187 13.11 26.10 -5.98
N SER A 188 13.60 26.13 -7.23
CA SER A 188 12.73 26.01 -8.42
C SER A 188 12.39 24.54 -8.68
N VAL A 189 11.11 24.20 -8.75
CA VAL A 189 10.63 22.86 -9.08
C VAL A 189 9.51 22.96 -10.10
N GLU A 190 9.61 22.20 -11.17
CA GLU A 190 8.59 22.10 -12.21
C GLU A 190 8.18 20.63 -12.35
N VAL A 191 6.89 20.35 -12.21
CA VAL A 191 6.30 19.02 -12.38
C VAL A 191 5.30 19.11 -13.51
N ASP A 192 5.57 18.44 -14.62
CA ASP A 192 4.72 18.46 -15.81
C ASP A 192 4.51 17.05 -16.36
N LEU A 193 3.57 16.88 -17.28
CA LEU A 193 3.39 15.63 -18.01
C LEU A 193 4.53 15.44 -19.02
N ALA A 194 5.02 14.20 -19.15
CA ALA A 194 5.85 13.83 -20.28
C ALA A 194 5.01 13.85 -21.58
N ASP A 195 5.64 14.18 -22.72
CA ASP A 195 4.97 14.31 -24.03
C ASP A 195 4.15 13.07 -24.46
N ASN A 196 4.50 11.88 -23.95
CA ASN A 196 3.83 10.60 -24.25
C ASN A 196 3.08 10.01 -23.05
N SER A 197 2.87 10.79 -21.98
CA SER A 197 2.17 10.31 -20.79
C SER A 197 0.71 10.02 -21.11
N GLY A 198 0.20 8.88 -20.61
CA GLY A 198 -1.24 8.57 -20.66
C GLY A 198 -2.04 9.27 -19.57
N ALA A 199 -1.40 10.03 -18.67
CA ALA A 199 -2.05 10.74 -17.59
C ALA A 199 -2.55 12.11 -18.04
N THR A 200 -3.57 12.60 -17.36
CA THR A 200 -4.16 13.93 -17.57
C THR A 200 -3.59 15.00 -16.62
N SER A 201 -2.87 14.58 -15.58
CA SER A 201 -2.25 15.43 -14.57
C SER A 201 -0.96 14.78 -14.04
N ALA A 202 -0.03 15.62 -13.58
CA ALA A 202 1.20 15.27 -12.91
C ALA A 202 1.09 15.71 -11.45
N ASP A 203 0.26 14.99 -10.69
CA ASP A 203 -0.10 15.36 -9.32
C ASP A 203 1.02 15.06 -8.32
N VAL A 204 1.02 15.77 -7.19
CA VAL A 204 1.96 15.64 -6.08
C VAL A 204 1.19 15.38 -4.79
N HIS A 205 1.61 14.38 -4.04
CA HIS A 205 1.02 14.03 -2.75
C HIS A 205 2.06 13.68 -1.69
N SER A 206 1.80 14.11 -0.45
CA SER A 206 2.48 13.65 0.77
C SER A 206 1.46 13.06 1.74
N ASN A 207 1.69 11.83 2.22
CA ASN A 207 0.88 11.24 3.30
C ASN A 207 1.15 11.90 4.67
N SER A 208 2.09 12.85 4.74
CA SER A 208 2.39 13.68 5.91
C SER A 208 2.23 15.17 5.56
N ASP A 209 3.09 16.05 6.08
CA ASP A 209 3.05 17.48 5.76
C ASP A 209 3.70 17.77 4.40
N LEU A 210 3.28 18.85 3.76
CA LEU A 210 3.85 19.40 2.54
C LEU A 210 4.15 20.89 2.71
N SER A 211 5.40 21.28 2.46
CA SER A 211 5.79 22.69 2.40
C SER A 211 6.40 23.04 1.04
N ALA A 212 5.74 23.97 0.35
CA ALA A 212 6.20 24.63 -0.85
C ALA A 212 6.45 26.11 -0.58
N GLY A 213 7.29 26.42 0.43
CA GLY A 213 7.59 27.77 0.92
C GLY A 213 8.21 28.75 -0.09
N ASN A 214 8.38 28.34 -1.35
CA ASN A 214 8.91 29.15 -2.43
C ASN A 214 7.86 29.40 -3.53
N ASN A 215 7.90 30.57 -4.18
CA ASN A 215 6.98 30.92 -5.27
C ASN A 215 7.38 30.34 -6.63
N SER A 216 8.36 29.43 -6.70
CA SER A 216 8.89 28.90 -7.96
C SER A 216 8.40 27.49 -8.28
N LEU A 217 7.61 26.88 -7.39
CA LEU A 217 6.91 25.63 -7.67
C LEU A 217 5.90 25.81 -8.80
N LYS A 218 5.96 24.94 -9.80
CA LYS A 218 4.93 24.75 -10.82
C LYS A 218 4.57 23.27 -10.90
N VAL A 219 3.28 22.97 -10.95
CA VAL A 219 2.74 21.62 -11.03
C VAL A 219 1.57 21.60 -12.01
N ASN A 220 1.68 20.78 -13.06
CA ASN A 220 0.58 20.50 -13.96
C ASN A 220 -0.35 19.44 -13.36
N GLY A 221 -0.94 19.75 -12.21
CA GLY A 221 -1.76 18.86 -11.42
C GLY A 221 -2.08 19.47 -10.06
N SER A 222 -2.61 18.66 -9.17
CA SER A 222 -2.91 18.99 -7.79
C SER A 222 -1.67 18.81 -6.89
N VAL A 223 -1.63 19.59 -5.81
CA VAL A 223 -0.63 19.50 -4.74
C VAL A 223 -1.36 19.25 -3.43
N THR A 224 -1.32 18.03 -2.93
CA THR A 224 -2.14 17.61 -1.80
C THR A 224 -1.31 17.01 -0.67
N ALA A 225 -1.81 17.09 0.56
CA ALA A 225 -1.18 16.48 1.72
C ALA A 225 -2.24 15.94 2.67
N SER A 226 -1.95 14.81 3.33
CA SER A 226 -2.79 14.31 4.44
C SER A 226 -2.61 15.12 5.71
N GLY A 227 -1.41 15.64 5.93
CA GLY A 227 -1.12 16.61 6.98
C GLY A 227 -1.41 18.04 6.54
N ALA A 228 -0.58 18.96 7.02
CA ALA A 228 -0.58 20.35 6.63
C ALA A 228 -0.08 20.52 5.18
N ASN A 229 -0.66 21.49 4.48
CA ASN A 229 -0.19 21.95 3.18
C ASN A 229 -0.13 23.48 3.20
N ASP A 230 1.06 24.06 3.10
CA ASP A 230 1.24 25.51 3.15
C ASP A 230 0.68 26.27 1.93
N ARG A 231 0.27 25.54 0.89
CA ARG A 231 -0.47 26.06 -0.28
C ARG A 231 -1.97 25.82 -0.21
N SER A 232 -2.49 25.18 0.85
CA SER A 232 -3.91 24.88 0.98
C SER A 232 -4.78 26.13 0.78
N GLY A 233 -5.76 26.03 -0.12
CA GLY A 233 -6.67 27.13 -0.47
C GLY A 233 -6.02 28.31 -1.20
N THR A 234 -4.74 28.24 -1.57
CA THR A 234 -3.97 29.34 -2.18
C THR A 234 -3.09 28.87 -3.35
N CYS A 235 -3.62 27.97 -4.19
CA CYS A 235 -2.94 27.59 -5.44
C CYS A 235 -2.58 28.84 -6.26
N PRO A 236 -1.29 29.07 -6.56
CA PRO A 236 -0.92 30.21 -7.39
C PRO A 236 -1.38 30.00 -8.82
N ASP A 237 -2.25 30.88 -9.31
CA ASP A 237 -2.76 30.87 -10.67
C ASP A 237 -1.62 30.79 -11.72
N GLY A 238 -1.77 29.88 -12.68
CA GLY A 238 -0.80 29.67 -13.75
C GLY A 238 0.49 28.96 -13.33
N LYS A 239 0.59 28.50 -12.06
CA LYS A 239 1.68 27.64 -11.59
C LYS A 239 1.18 26.26 -11.19
N ILE A 240 0.05 26.19 -10.50
CA ILE A 240 -0.61 24.93 -10.14
C ILE A 240 -1.93 24.87 -10.91
N THR A 241 -2.12 23.82 -11.72
CA THR A 241 -3.33 23.69 -12.57
C THR A 241 -4.47 22.94 -11.88
N GLY A 242 -4.16 22.13 -10.86
CA GLY A 242 -5.12 21.39 -10.04
C GLY A 242 -5.45 22.08 -8.71
N THR A 243 -5.75 21.29 -7.67
CA THR A 243 -6.13 21.77 -6.34
C THR A 243 -4.97 21.77 -5.35
N CYS A 244 -5.08 22.57 -4.31
CA CYS A 244 -4.11 22.64 -3.21
C CYS A 244 -4.87 22.39 -1.93
N GLU A 245 -4.71 21.18 -1.38
CA GLU A 245 -5.53 20.69 -0.27
C GLU A 245 -4.65 20.15 0.85
N ALA A 246 -5.05 20.45 2.08
CA ALA A 246 -4.55 19.82 3.30
C ALA A 246 -5.63 18.87 3.83
N GLY A 247 -5.25 17.83 4.58
CA GLY A 247 -6.20 16.83 5.08
C GLY A 247 -6.78 15.91 3.99
N ALA A 248 -6.11 15.77 2.85
CA ALA A 248 -6.50 14.83 1.81
C ALA A 248 -6.29 13.38 2.31
N PRO A 249 -7.13 12.40 1.92
CA PRO A 249 -6.93 11.01 2.31
C PRO A 249 -5.53 10.50 1.91
N PRO A 250 -4.84 9.76 2.80
CA PRO A 250 -3.56 9.14 2.45
C PRO A 250 -3.67 8.31 1.19
N GLN A 251 -2.64 8.38 0.35
CA GLN A 251 -2.52 7.57 -0.85
C GLN A 251 -1.77 6.27 -0.53
N ALA A 252 -2.18 5.17 -1.15
CA ALA A 252 -1.50 3.90 -0.97
C ALA A 252 -0.10 3.93 -1.61
N ILE A 253 0.94 3.70 -0.82
CA ILE A 253 2.33 3.61 -1.28
C ILE A 253 2.80 2.17 -1.12
N PRO A 254 3.35 1.52 -2.17
CA PRO A 254 3.96 0.21 -2.03
C PRO A 254 5.18 0.31 -1.13
N ARG A 255 5.51 -0.77 -0.43
CA ARG A 255 6.82 -0.88 0.22
C ARG A 255 7.91 -0.83 -0.85
N VAL A 256 8.93 -0.02 -0.62
CA VAL A 256 10.16 -0.05 -1.41
C VAL A 256 11.12 -1.00 -0.73
N ASN A 257 11.37 -2.15 -1.36
CA ASN A 257 12.26 -3.19 -0.87
C ASN A 257 13.08 -3.78 -2.04
N ALA A 258 14.39 -3.53 -2.02
CA ALA A 258 15.33 -3.98 -3.04
C ALA A 258 15.38 -5.50 -3.16
N ARG A 259 15.25 -6.24 -2.05
CA ARG A 259 15.23 -7.70 -2.05
C ARG A 259 13.98 -8.27 -2.71
N SER A 260 12.81 -7.67 -2.45
CA SER A 260 11.57 -8.09 -3.10
C SER A 260 11.65 -7.87 -4.61
N LEU A 261 12.19 -6.73 -5.04
CA LEU A 261 12.44 -6.43 -6.45
C LEU A 261 13.43 -7.42 -7.09
N TYR A 262 14.51 -7.76 -6.38
CA TYR A 262 15.49 -8.77 -6.82
C TYR A 262 14.81 -10.11 -7.09
N ARG A 263 13.98 -10.59 -6.16
CA ARG A 263 13.24 -11.84 -6.33
C ARG A 263 12.27 -11.82 -7.50
N ALA A 264 11.67 -10.67 -7.77
CA ALA A 264 10.74 -10.50 -8.88
C ALA A 264 11.43 -10.48 -10.26
N LEU A 265 12.62 -9.87 -10.36
CA LEU A 265 13.21 -9.53 -11.66
C LEU A 265 14.52 -10.26 -12.01
N ALA A 266 15.28 -10.74 -11.03
CA ALA A 266 16.63 -11.28 -11.28
C ALA A 266 16.61 -12.50 -12.23
N THR A 267 15.59 -13.36 -12.13
CA THR A 267 15.44 -14.53 -13.00
C THR A 267 15.16 -14.11 -14.46
N GLU A 268 14.29 -13.12 -14.68
CA GLU A 268 13.90 -12.68 -16.03
C GLU A 268 15.03 -11.86 -16.71
N ALA A 269 15.75 -11.07 -15.92
CA ALA A 269 16.83 -10.20 -16.39
C ALA A 269 18.24 -10.79 -16.22
N ALA A 270 18.36 -12.09 -15.94
CA ALA A 270 19.60 -12.76 -15.54
C ALA A 270 20.81 -12.48 -16.46
N ALA A 271 20.59 -12.36 -17.77
CA ALA A 271 21.66 -12.12 -18.74
C ALA A 271 22.35 -10.75 -18.61
N GLY A 272 21.70 -9.78 -17.97
CA GLY A 272 22.22 -8.44 -17.73
C GLY A 272 22.18 -8.03 -16.26
N TRP A 273 22.04 -8.98 -15.35
CA TRP A 273 21.98 -8.75 -13.91
C TRP A 273 23.35 -8.96 -13.27
N PHE A 274 23.78 -7.99 -12.46
CA PHE A 274 25.09 -8.00 -11.81
C PHE A 274 24.95 -7.70 -10.32
N ASP A 275 25.31 -8.68 -9.49
CA ASP A 275 25.36 -8.53 -8.04
C ASP A 275 26.70 -7.90 -7.66
N LEU A 276 26.65 -6.69 -7.13
CA LEU A 276 27.79 -5.98 -6.58
C LEU A 276 27.90 -6.34 -5.09
N CYS A 277 28.87 -7.18 -4.75
CA CYS A 277 28.95 -7.81 -3.43
C CYS A 277 29.82 -7.01 -2.45
N PRO A 278 29.56 -7.12 -1.13
CA PRO A 278 30.31 -6.38 -0.11
C PRO A 278 31.75 -6.90 0.06
N ASP A 279 32.04 -8.10 -0.42
CA ASP A 279 33.38 -8.72 -0.42
C ASP A 279 34.27 -8.23 -1.58
N GLY A 280 33.73 -7.39 -2.48
CA GLY A 280 34.43 -6.91 -3.67
C GLY A 280 34.24 -7.78 -4.91
N SER A 281 33.60 -8.94 -4.79
CA SER A 281 33.24 -9.72 -5.97
C SER A 281 32.05 -9.11 -6.70
N VAL A 282 31.99 -9.33 -8.01
CA VAL A 282 30.79 -9.15 -8.81
C VAL A 282 30.35 -10.51 -9.30
N ARG A 283 29.07 -10.82 -9.11
CA ARG A 283 28.51 -12.14 -9.40
C ARG A 283 27.28 -12.06 -10.28
N ALA A 284 27.00 -13.15 -10.99
CA ALA A 284 25.68 -13.38 -11.55
C ALA A 284 24.71 -13.80 -10.42
N PRO A 285 23.40 -13.56 -10.57
CA PRO A 285 22.43 -14.03 -9.59
C PRO A 285 22.44 -15.55 -9.49
N ASP A 286 22.30 -16.09 -8.27
CA ASP A 286 22.12 -17.53 -8.08
C ASP A 286 20.67 -17.92 -8.35
N LEU A 287 20.47 -18.68 -9.42
CA LEU A 287 19.16 -19.14 -9.90
C LEU A 287 18.95 -20.64 -9.67
N SER A 288 19.70 -21.26 -8.76
CA SER A 288 19.52 -22.67 -8.39
C SER A 288 18.12 -22.97 -7.86
N ASP A 289 17.51 -22.00 -7.18
CA ASP A 289 16.07 -21.92 -6.92
C ASP A 289 15.48 -20.66 -7.57
N PRO A 290 14.85 -20.76 -8.76
CA PRO A 290 14.25 -19.62 -9.45
C PRO A 290 13.14 -18.92 -8.67
N ALA A 291 12.53 -19.59 -7.68
CA ALA A 291 11.50 -19.00 -6.82
C ALA A 291 12.09 -18.19 -5.66
N SER A 292 13.37 -18.36 -5.35
CA SER A 292 14.08 -17.63 -4.30
C SER A 292 15.52 -17.36 -4.72
N PRO A 293 15.75 -16.53 -5.76
CA PRO A 293 17.09 -16.23 -6.19
C PRO A 293 17.87 -15.57 -5.05
N THR A 294 19.14 -15.91 -4.92
CA THR A 294 20.00 -15.42 -3.84
C THR A 294 21.11 -14.54 -4.42
N PRO A 295 21.27 -13.29 -3.93
CA PRO A 295 22.33 -12.41 -4.40
C PRO A 295 23.68 -12.85 -3.86
N CYS A 296 24.73 -12.58 -4.63
CA CYS A 296 26.12 -12.78 -4.24
C CYS A 296 26.53 -14.22 -3.91
N THR A 297 25.72 -15.22 -4.28
CA THR A 297 26.08 -16.65 -4.16
C THR A 297 26.32 -17.34 -5.50
N GLY A 298 25.99 -16.67 -6.61
CA GLY A 298 26.15 -17.21 -7.96
C GLY A 298 27.58 -17.17 -8.49
N GLU A 299 27.70 -17.38 -9.80
CA GLU A 299 28.98 -17.41 -10.52
C GLU A 299 29.74 -16.09 -10.36
N VAL A 300 31.04 -16.18 -10.08
CA VAL A 300 31.93 -15.00 -10.00
C VAL A 300 32.24 -14.49 -11.40
N LEU A 301 31.84 -13.24 -11.67
CA LEU A 301 32.15 -12.52 -12.91
C LEU A 301 33.43 -11.68 -12.77
N SER A 302 33.66 -11.13 -11.58
CA SER A 302 34.91 -10.44 -11.21
C SER A 302 35.22 -10.66 -9.73
N PRO A 303 36.45 -11.04 -9.35
CA PRO A 303 36.81 -11.19 -7.95
C PRO A 303 37.45 -9.94 -7.32
N ASP A 304 37.81 -8.92 -8.12
CA ASP A 304 38.87 -7.96 -7.75
C ASP A 304 38.37 -6.54 -7.39
N GLY A 305 37.19 -6.39 -6.79
CA GLY A 305 36.68 -5.08 -6.34
C GLY A 305 36.45 -4.07 -7.48
N THR A 306 36.58 -4.51 -8.74
CA THR A 306 36.50 -3.68 -9.93
C THR A 306 35.79 -4.43 -11.05
N TYR A 307 34.86 -3.78 -11.73
CA TYR A 307 34.11 -4.39 -12.84
C TYR A 307 33.36 -3.33 -13.64
N ARG A 308 33.55 -3.25 -14.97
CA ARG A 308 32.73 -2.40 -15.85
C ARG A 308 32.51 -0.95 -15.34
N GLY A 309 33.60 -0.26 -14.97
CA GLY A 309 33.53 1.11 -14.42
C GLY A 309 33.17 1.20 -12.93
N TRP A 310 32.77 0.10 -12.30
CA TRP A 310 32.55 0.01 -10.86
C TRP A 310 33.84 -0.28 -10.11
N VAL A 311 34.00 0.36 -8.95
CA VAL A 311 35.06 0.13 -7.98
C VAL A 311 34.45 0.07 -6.59
N LEU A 312 34.78 -0.93 -5.78
CA LEU A 312 34.37 -0.99 -4.38
C LEU A 312 35.36 -0.17 -3.53
N GLU A 313 34.82 0.79 -2.80
CA GLU A 313 35.51 1.53 -1.75
C GLU A 313 35.07 1.02 -0.38
N ASP A 314 35.97 1.09 0.61
CA ASP A 314 35.72 0.70 2.00
C ASP A 314 35.15 -0.73 2.16
N ALA A 315 35.67 -1.67 1.37
CA ALA A 315 35.25 -3.07 1.34
C ALA A 315 35.23 -3.72 2.74
N ASN A 316 34.26 -4.60 2.98
CA ASN A 316 34.02 -5.29 4.26
C ASN A 316 33.73 -4.38 5.46
N THR A 317 33.35 -3.12 5.24
CA THR A 317 32.86 -2.21 6.29
C THR A 317 31.36 -1.97 6.15
N THR A 318 30.75 -1.32 7.13
CA THR A 318 29.34 -0.85 7.05
C THR A 318 29.16 0.29 6.04
N ASP A 319 30.24 0.94 5.65
CA ASP A 319 30.26 2.08 4.74
C ASP A 319 30.70 1.68 3.31
N ALA A 320 30.83 0.37 3.07
CA ALA A 320 31.20 -0.18 1.78
C ALA A 320 30.35 0.41 0.67
N THR A 321 31.00 1.04 -0.32
CA THR A 321 30.35 1.83 -1.36
C THR A 321 30.86 1.41 -2.73
N TRP A 322 29.95 0.96 -3.58
CA TRP A 322 30.25 0.72 -4.98
C TRP A 322 30.18 2.05 -5.75
N VAL A 323 31.33 2.46 -6.26
CA VAL A 323 31.49 3.71 -6.99
C VAL A 323 31.52 3.43 -8.48
N PHE A 324 30.55 3.93 -9.22
CA PHE A 324 30.55 3.89 -10.68
C PHE A 324 31.23 5.13 -11.24
N THR A 325 32.32 4.94 -11.97
CA THR A 325 32.92 6.00 -12.78
C THR A 325 32.75 5.66 -14.26
N PRO A 326 32.04 6.51 -15.03
CA PRO A 326 31.85 6.28 -16.46
C PRO A 326 33.19 6.33 -17.21
N VAL A 327 33.30 5.49 -18.25
CA VAL A 327 34.47 5.45 -19.13
C VAL A 327 34.07 5.98 -20.49
N ASP A 328 34.78 6.99 -20.98
CA ASP A 328 34.48 7.63 -22.27
C ASP A 328 34.38 6.63 -23.42
N GLY A 329 33.28 6.73 -24.17
CA GLY A 329 33.00 5.89 -25.34
C GLY A 329 32.63 4.43 -25.01
N THR A 330 32.38 4.11 -23.74
CA THR A 330 31.94 2.76 -23.32
C THR A 330 30.62 2.86 -22.58
N ASP A 331 29.62 2.10 -23.04
CA ASP A 331 28.39 1.86 -22.30
C ASP A 331 28.48 0.51 -21.57
N TYR A 332 28.00 0.48 -20.33
CA TYR A 332 27.98 -0.72 -19.49
C TYR A 332 26.53 -1.04 -19.14
N PRO A 333 25.75 -1.57 -20.10
CA PRO A 333 24.34 -1.79 -19.85
C PRO A 333 24.11 -2.94 -18.86
N GLY A 334 23.17 -2.74 -17.95
CA GLY A 334 22.77 -3.78 -17.00
C GLY A 334 21.89 -3.31 -15.84
N ALA A 335 21.34 -4.30 -15.14
CA ALA A 335 20.76 -4.15 -13.81
C ALA A 335 21.86 -4.40 -12.78
N TYR A 336 22.20 -3.38 -12.00
CA TYR A 336 23.23 -3.43 -10.97
C TYR A 336 22.58 -3.49 -9.60
N TYR A 337 22.79 -4.60 -8.91
CA TYR A 337 22.23 -4.87 -7.59
C TYR A 337 23.33 -4.78 -6.53
N ALA A 338 23.34 -3.69 -5.77
CA ALA A 338 24.28 -3.47 -4.69
C ALA A 338 23.78 -4.14 -3.41
N TYR A 339 24.37 -5.29 -3.07
CA TYR A 339 23.93 -6.11 -1.96
C TYR A 339 24.56 -5.63 -0.64
N GLN A 340 23.76 -5.06 0.25
CA GLN A 340 24.19 -4.64 1.60
C GLN A 340 25.33 -3.62 1.59
N THR A 341 25.29 -2.71 0.63
CA THR A 341 26.30 -1.67 0.41
C THR A 341 25.62 -0.36 -0.02
N ASN A 342 26.38 0.72 -0.07
CA ASN A 342 25.95 1.96 -0.74
C ASN A 342 26.37 1.97 -2.20
N VAL A 343 25.81 2.91 -2.96
CA VAL A 343 26.21 3.22 -4.33
C VAL A 343 26.49 4.71 -4.49
N SER A 344 27.57 5.05 -5.18
CA SER A 344 27.80 6.39 -5.70
C SER A 344 28.02 6.36 -7.21
N LEU A 345 27.17 7.06 -7.96
CA LEU A 345 27.28 7.23 -9.41
C LEU A 345 28.02 8.53 -9.69
N GLU A 346 29.34 8.46 -9.87
CA GLU A 346 30.19 9.65 -9.95
C GLU A 346 30.10 10.37 -11.31
N LYS A 347 30.45 11.66 -11.28
CA LYS A 347 30.50 12.46 -12.49
C LYS A 347 31.66 12.02 -13.39
N GLY A 348 31.38 11.77 -14.66
CA GLY A 348 32.42 11.47 -15.65
C GLY A 348 33.34 12.65 -15.94
N LYS A 349 34.57 12.34 -16.36
CA LYS A 349 35.51 13.31 -16.93
C LYS A 349 35.32 13.38 -18.45
N GLY A 350 34.48 14.27 -18.95
CA GLY A 350 34.33 14.43 -20.41
C GLY A 350 32.90 14.73 -20.86
N ASN A 351 32.67 14.67 -22.18
CA ASN A 351 31.34 14.81 -22.77
C ASN A 351 30.42 13.68 -22.28
N LYS A 352 29.13 14.00 -22.17
CA LYS A 352 28.01 13.16 -21.72
C LYS A 352 28.07 11.75 -22.35
N ASN A 353 28.51 10.75 -21.60
CA ASN A 353 28.30 9.35 -21.98
C ASN A 353 26.91 8.99 -21.47
N GLU A 354 26.00 8.63 -22.38
CA GLU A 354 24.73 8.02 -21.98
C GLU A 354 25.01 6.61 -21.46
N VAL A 355 24.43 6.26 -20.30
CA VAL A 355 24.62 4.96 -19.66
C VAL A 355 23.26 4.31 -19.44
N THR A 356 23.06 3.10 -19.97
CA THR A 356 21.79 2.37 -19.80
C THR A 356 21.86 1.44 -18.60
N MET A 357 21.47 1.90 -17.41
CA MET A 357 21.49 1.10 -16.19
C MET A 357 20.27 1.28 -15.32
N SER A 358 19.91 0.21 -14.61
CA SER A 358 19.00 0.26 -13.46
C SER A 358 19.81 -0.09 -12.22
N VAL A 359 19.73 0.73 -11.19
CA VAL A 359 20.52 0.55 -9.97
C VAL A 359 19.60 0.29 -8.80
N ILE A 360 19.83 -0.84 -8.13
CA ILE A 360 19.03 -1.32 -7.02
C ILE A 360 19.97 -1.51 -5.83
N VAL A 361 19.66 -0.92 -4.68
CA VAL A 361 20.56 -0.87 -3.53
C VAL A 361 19.86 -1.45 -2.30
N GLU A 362 20.34 -2.60 -1.84
CA GLU A 362 19.86 -3.24 -0.62
C GLU A 362 20.62 -2.71 0.60
N ALA A 363 19.89 -2.33 1.65
CA ALA A 363 20.48 -2.01 2.93
C ALA A 363 20.89 -3.28 3.70
N LYS A 364 21.96 -3.18 4.50
CA LYS A 364 22.31 -4.23 5.45
C LYS A 364 21.39 -4.12 6.68
N PRO A 365 20.53 -5.12 6.95
CA PRO A 365 19.71 -5.11 8.16
C PRO A 365 20.60 -5.19 9.41
N ASP A 366 20.24 -4.47 10.47
CA ASP A 366 20.82 -4.68 11.79
C ASP A 366 19.87 -5.52 12.66
N GLY A 367 20.41 -6.55 13.31
CA GLY A 367 19.65 -7.47 14.16
C GLY A 367 18.82 -8.55 13.44
N TRP A 368 18.31 -9.50 14.24
CA TRP A 368 17.39 -10.57 13.83
C TRP A 368 15.95 -10.15 14.15
N PRO A 369 14.94 -10.40 13.28
CA PRO A 369 15.05 -10.96 11.94
C PRO A 369 15.49 -9.90 10.91
N ASN A 370 16.23 -10.35 9.90
CA ASN A 370 16.78 -9.53 8.81
C ASN A 370 15.67 -8.78 8.04
N HIS A 371 15.30 -7.58 8.48
CA HIS A 371 14.41 -6.73 7.72
C HIS A 371 15.19 -5.49 7.28
N ALA A 372 15.47 -5.35 5.98
CA ALA A 372 15.84 -4.07 5.37
C ALA A 372 14.74 -2.99 5.55
N GLU A 373 13.64 -3.37 6.19
CA GLU A 373 12.47 -2.60 6.58
C GLU A 373 12.56 -2.05 8.02
N SER A 374 13.60 -2.41 8.79
CA SER A 374 13.84 -1.80 10.10
C SER A 374 14.45 -0.40 9.94
N CYS A 375 14.21 0.47 10.92
CA CYS A 375 14.96 1.72 11.07
C CYS A 375 16.46 1.45 11.34
N ASP A 376 16.76 0.34 11.99
CA ASP A 376 18.11 -0.08 12.33
C ASP A 376 18.70 -0.83 11.13
N LYS A 377 19.15 -0.07 10.12
CA LYS A 377 19.85 -0.59 8.94
C LYS A 377 21.06 0.27 8.62
N SER A 378 22.06 -0.34 7.99
CA SER A 378 23.27 0.34 7.52
C SER A 378 23.41 0.21 6.01
N GLY A 379 23.98 1.22 5.36
CA GLY A 379 24.09 1.25 3.91
C GLY A 379 22.74 1.52 3.21
N GLY A 380 22.56 0.99 2.00
CA GLY A 380 21.29 1.10 1.26
C GLY A 380 21.04 2.47 0.63
N THR A 381 22.06 3.33 0.54
CA THR A 381 21.94 4.68 -0.03
C THR A 381 22.50 4.71 -1.44
N LEU A 382 21.77 5.37 -2.35
CA LEU A 382 22.22 5.69 -3.70
C LEU A 382 22.49 7.18 -3.81
N ILE A 383 23.71 7.55 -4.20
CA ILE A 383 24.11 8.93 -4.49
C ILE A 383 24.29 9.07 -6.01
N TRP A 384 23.56 9.99 -6.63
CA TRP A 384 23.60 10.25 -8.06
C TRP A 384 24.27 11.59 -8.37
N LYS A 385 25.47 11.52 -8.96
CA LYS A 385 26.26 12.68 -9.47
C LYS A 385 26.53 12.59 -10.98
N HIS A 386 26.12 11.49 -11.60
CA HIS A 386 26.32 11.21 -13.02
C HIS A 386 25.31 11.97 -13.91
N GLY A 387 25.57 12.08 -15.20
CA GLY A 387 24.61 12.68 -16.14
C GLY A 387 24.25 11.73 -17.25
N TYR A 388 22.98 11.72 -17.68
CA TYR A 388 22.46 10.90 -18.78
C TYR A 388 22.42 9.39 -18.50
N ILE A 389 21.61 9.00 -17.52
CA ILE A 389 21.30 7.58 -17.25
C ILE A 389 19.95 7.23 -17.84
N THR A 390 19.83 6.15 -18.60
CA THR A 390 18.55 5.56 -19.01
C THR A 390 18.33 4.22 -18.32
N ASN A 391 17.08 3.80 -18.15
CA ASN A 391 16.75 2.56 -17.45
C ASN A 391 17.10 1.32 -18.30
N TYR A 392 17.70 0.30 -17.69
CA TYR A 392 17.91 -1.01 -18.31
C TYR A 392 16.69 -1.92 -18.13
N LEU A 393 16.18 -1.97 -16.90
CA LEU A 393 14.94 -2.64 -16.54
C LEU A 393 13.75 -1.74 -16.90
N PRO A 394 12.72 -2.25 -17.58
CA PRO A 394 11.51 -1.47 -17.87
C PRO A 394 10.93 -0.84 -16.61
N GLY A 395 10.70 0.47 -16.62
CA GLY A 395 10.10 1.23 -15.52
C GLY A 395 11.00 1.48 -14.31
N VAL A 396 12.15 0.81 -14.16
CA VAL A 396 13.01 0.94 -12.96
C VAL A 396 14.28 1.71 -13.27
N LEU A 397 14.46 2.86 -12.63
CA LEU A 397 15.68 3.64 -12.75
C LEU A 397 16.55 3.45 -11.50
N PHE A 398 16.06 3.91 -10.35
CA PHE A 398 16.74 3.80 -9.07
C PHE A 398 15.81 3.24 -8.01
N VAL A 399 16.30 2.27 -7.24
CA VAL A 399 15.62 1.73 -6.07
C VAL A 399 16.63 1.61 -4.96
N ALA A 400 16.35 2.20 -3.80
CA ALA A 400 17.24 2.14 -2.65
C ALA A 400 16.43 1.90 -1.37
N ASP A 401 16.85 0.95 -0.54
CA ASP A 401 16.14 0.65 0.72
C ASP A 401 16.20 1.82 1.71
N THR A 402 17.24 2.66 1.65
CA THR A 402 17.40 3.81 2.54
C THR A 402 17.05 5.08 1.76
N ALA A 403 17.99 5.65 1.03
CA ALA A 403 17.82 6.97 0.43
C ALA A 403 18.30 7.03 -1.01
N VAL A 404 17.66 7.90 -1.79
CA VAL A 404 18.18 8.34 -3.08
C VAL A 404 18.53 9.82 -2.98
N ILE A 405 19.81 10.12 -3.19
CA ILE A 405 20.37 11.48 -3.08
C ILE A 405 20.79 11.95 -4.47
N GLY A 406 20.17 13.04 -4.94
CA GLY A 406 20.46 13.65 -6.23
C GLY A 406 21.32 14.89 -6.12
N GLU A 407 22.54 14.85 -6.64
CA GLU A 407 23.51 15.97 -6.63
C GLU A 407 23.90 16.45 -8.04
N ALA A 408 23.52 15.71 -9.08
CA ALA A 408 23.87 16.05 -10.46
C ALA A 408 22.98 17.14 -11.05
N ASN A 409 23.59 18.15 -11.68
CA ASN A 409 22.88 19.10 -12.53
C ASN A 409 22.75 18.56 -13.96
N SER A 410 22.01 17.47 -14.13
CA SER A 410 21.91 16.78 -15.40
C SER A 410 20.53 16.13 -15.59
N ASP A 411 20.31 15.59 -16.77
CA ASP A 411 19.15 14.77 -17.06
C ASP A 411 19.36 13.33 -16.54
N VAL A 412 18.33 12.78 -15.92
CA VAL A 412 18.18 11.36 -15.62
C VAL A 412 16.93 10.85 -16.36
N GLY A 413 17.06 9.66 -16.94
CA GLY A 413 16.16 9.08 -17.92
C GLY A 413 14.83 8.64 -17.36
N VAL A 414 14.16 7.74 -18.09
CA VAL A 414 12.76 7.36 -17.84
C VAL A 414 12.67 6.24 -16.82
N GLY A 415 11.90 6.44 -15.75
CA GLY A 415 11.52 5.37 -14.83
C GLY A 415 11.16 5.87 -13.44
N VAL A 416 10.88 4.94 -12.55
CA VAL A 416 10.62 5.23 -11.15
C VAL A 416 11.94 5.34 -10.39
N ILE A 417 12.01 6.40 -9.59
CA ILE A 417 12.99 6.60 -8.54
C ILE A 417 12.28 6.31 -7.23
N ALA A 418 12.69 5.24 -6.54
CA ALA A 418 12.06 4.80 -5.31
C ALA A 418 13.07 4.75 -4.17
N ALA A 419 12.69 5.29 -3.01
CA ALA A 419 13.47 5.17 -1.79
C ALA A 419 12.62 4.58 -0.66
N GLY A 420 13.20 3.70 0.15
CA GLY A 420 12.52 3.17 1.33
C GLY A 420 12.26 4.25 2.36
N ASP A 421 13.20 5.14 2.63
CA ASP A 421 13.09 6.14 3.69
C ASP A 421 12.80 7.53 3.15
N TYR A 422 13.74 8.10 2.38
CA TYR A 422 13.62 9.48 1.89
C TYR A 422 14.35 9.73 0.58
N ILE A 423 13.91 10.76 -0.13
CA ILE A 423 14.62 11.32 -1.28
C ILE A 423 15.13 12.72 -0.91
N ASP A 424 16.42 12.95 -1.15
CA ASP A 424 17.03 14.28 -1.06
C ASP A 424 17.61 14.66 -2.42
N TRP A 425 16.86 15.48 -3.16
CA TRP A 425 17.21 15.92 -4.49
C TRP A 425 17.63 17.39 -4.46
N ASN A 426 18.89 17.63 -4.13
CA ASN A 426 19.42 18.98 -3.95
C ASN A 426 20.26 19.43 -5.14
N THR A 427 19.57 19.83 -6.21
CA THR A 427 20.22 20.26 -7.46
C THR A 427 19.93 21.74 -7.76
N SER A 428 20.67 22.31 -8.71
CA SER A 428 20.41 23.66 -9.23
C SER A 428 19.66 23.64 -10.56
N SER A 429 19.79 22.55 -11.33
CA SER A 429 19.05 22.29 -12.57
C SER A 429 19.25 20.82 -12.96
N SER A 430 18.27 19.98 -12.67
CA SER A 430 18.19 18.59 -13.13
C SER A 430 16.85 18.32 -13.79
N THR A 431 16.83 17.35 -14.70
CA THR A 431 15.58 16.87 -15.33
C THR A 431 15.40 15.40 -15.00
N VAL A 432 14.20 15.02 -14.59
CA VAL A 432 13.82 13.64 -14.28
C VAL A 432 12.64 13.27 -15.16
N ARG A 433 12.65 12.08 -15.76
CA ARG A 433 11.50 11.56 -16.49
C ARG A 433 10.93 10.33 -15.77
N GLY A 434 9.66 10.35 -15.41
CA GLY A 434 9.03 9.27 -14.63
C GLY A 434 8.46 9.78 -13.31
N SER A 435 8.69 9.09 -12.21
CA SER A 435 8.08 9.44 -10.91
C SER A 435 9.01 9.19 -9.75
N MET A 436 8.79 9.93 -8.66
CA MET A 436 9.50 9.76 -7.39
C MET A 436 8.55 9.21 -6.32
N VAL A 437 8.97 8.14 -5.63
CA VAL A 437 8.14 7.46 -4.63
C VAL A 437 8.96 7.18 -3.37
N THR A 438 8.41 7.47 -2.18
CA THR A 438 9.02 7.05 -0.91
C THR A 438 8.03 6.36 0.01
N SER A 439 8.41 5.20 0.56
CA SER A 439 7.52 4.38 1.40
C SER A 439 7.63 4.66 2.91
N GLY A 440 8.60 5.47 3.34
CA GLY A 440 8.77 5.81 4.76
C GLY A 440 9.02 4.58 5.65
N ASN A 441 9.80 3.61 5.18
CA ASN A 441 10.11 2.36 5.90
C ASN A 441 10.57 2.63 7.34
N CYS A 442 11.28 3.74 7.56
CA CYS A 442 11.57 4.25 8.90
C CYS A 442 10.80 5.55 9.23
N PRO A 443 9.96 5.58 10.29
CA PRO A 443 9.22 6.79 10.69
C PRO A 443 10.08 7.97 11.15
N THR A 444 11.32 7.73 11.59
CA THR A 444 12.26 8.78 12.00
C THR A 444 13.15 9.26 10.86
N SER A 445 12.82 8.89 9.62
CA SER A 445 13.58 9.29 8.45
C SER A 445 13.57 10.80 8.25
N PRO A 446 14.64 11.37 7.67
CA PRO A 446 14.64 12.76 7.23
C PRO A 446 13.46 13.10 6.32
N THR A 447 13.11 14.39 6.30
CA THR A 447 12.15 14.97 5.37
C THR A 447 12.61 14.78 3.91
N ASN A 448 11.66 14.51 3.01
CA ASN A 448 11.93 14.48 1.57
C ASN A 448 12.15 15.91 1.07
N VAL A 449 13.27 16.15 0.40
CA VAL A 449 13.63 17.48 -0.11
C VAL A 449 13.76 17.40 -1.63
N ILE A 450 13.01 18.24 -2.35
CA ILE A 450 13.10 18.31 -3.81
C ILE A 450 13.44 19.74 -4.22
N GLN A 451 14.58 19.90 -4.92
CA GLN A 451 15.13 21.19 -5.30
C GLN A 451 15.82 21.20 -6.66
N GLY A 452 15.48 22.22 -7.46
CA GLY A 452 16.11 22.50 -8.74
C GLY A 452 15.78 21.47 -9.82
N VAL A 453 14.62 20.83 -9.73
CA VAL A 453 14.21 19.70 -10.57
C VAL A 453 13.09 20.08 -11.53
N ALA A 454 13.22 19.67 -12.78
CA ALA A 454 12.10 19.55 -13.72
C ALA A 454 11.73 18.06 -13.85
N LEU A 455 10.59 17.65 -13.30
CA LEU A 455 10.09 16.29 -13.39
C LEU A 455 9.02 16.21 -14.48
N SER A 456 9.28 15.39 -15.51
CA SER A 456 8.31 15.04 -16.55
C SER A 456 7.67 13.70 -16.22
N TYR A 457 6.44 13.72 -15.75
CA TYR A 457 5.69 12.55 -15.28
C TYR A 457 5.27 11.65 -16.44
N ASP A 458 5.79 10.43 -16.41
CA ASP A 458 5.43 9.36 -17.33
C ASP A 458 4.60 8.30 -16.61
N SER A 459 3.28 8.34 -16.83
CA SER A 459 2.35 7.37 -16.27
C SER A 459 2.34 6.03 -17.01
N SER A 460 3.25 5.76 -17.94
CA SER A 460 3.39 4.42 -18.54
C SER A 460 4.32 3.50 -17.76
N SER A 461 5.10 4.06 -16.83
CA SER A 461 6.05 3.30 -16.02
C SER A 461 5.33 2.41 -15.00
N GLU A 462 5.53 1.10 -15.13
CA GLU A 462 5.10 0.08 -14.17
C GLU A 462 6.33 -0.49 -13.49
N VAL A 463 6.27 -0.66 -12.16
CA VAL A 463 7.39 -1.22 -11.39
C VAL A 463 6.89 -2.24 -10.40
N PRO A 464 7.52 -3.43 -10.34
CA PRO A 464 7.24 -4.39 -9.28
C PRO A 464 7.95 -4.00 -7.97
N LEU A 465 7.76 -2.77 -7.47
CA LEU A 465 8.31 -2.30 -6.17
C LEU A 465 7.74 -3.12 -5.03
N SER A 466 6.43 -3.31 -5.08
CA SER A 466 5.71 -4.41 -4.47
C SER A 466 4.55 -4.74 -5.41
N THR A 467 4.08 -5.97 -5.37
CA THR A 467 2.75 -6.21 -5.90
C THR A 467 1.77 -5.87 -4.80
N LEU A 468 1.10 -4.73 -4.93
CA LEU A 468 -0.04 -4.43 -4.09
C LEU A 468 -1.09 -5.50 -4.36
N ILE A 469 -1.57 -6.12 -3.29
CA ILE A 469 -2.84 -6.85 -3.33
C ILE A 469 -3.90 -5.84 -3.76
N ARG A 470 -4.37 -5.98 -5.00
CA ARG A 470 -5.58 -5.29 -5.46
C ARG A 470 -6.74 -6.24 -5.30
N THR A 471 -7.75 -5.82 -4.54
CA THR A 471 -9.03 -6.49 -4.49
C THR A 471 -9.72 -6.36 -5.85
N THR A 472 -9.88 -7.47 -6.57
CA THR A 472 -10.56 -7.50 -7.88
C THR A 472 -12.02 -7.90 -7.79
N GLY A 473 -12.41 -8.47 -6.65
CA GLY A 473 -13.81 -8.76 -6.33
C GLY A 473 -14.00 -8.67 -4.83
N TRP A 474 -15.00 -7.91 -4.40
CA TRP A 474 -15.50 -7.89 -3.04
C TRP A 474 -16.97 -8.27 -3.09
N LEU A 475 -17.34 -9.34 -2.41
CA LEU A 475 -18.68 -9.90 -2.44
C LEU A 475 -19.11 -10.25 -1.02
N GLU A 476 -20.14 -9.57 -0.53
CA GLU A 476 -20.95 -10.11 0.57
C GLU A 476 -21.70 -11.33 0.04
N MET A 477 -21.50 -12.48 0.68
CA MET A 477 -22.18 -13.71 0.32
C MET A 477 -23.55 -13.72 1.00
N VAL A 478 -24.62 -13.70 0.20
CA VAL A 478 -25.99 -13.77 0.68
C VAL A 478 -26.49 -15.22 0.56
N GLY A 479 -26.91 -15.78 1.69
CA GLY A 479 -27.59 -17.08 1.78
C GLY A 479 -29.11 -16.95 1.86
#